data_AF-A0A926A8G4-F1
#
_entry.id   AF-A0A926A8G4-F1
#
_cell.length_a   1.000
_cell.length_b   1.000
_cell.length_c   1.000
_cell.angle_alpha   90.00
_cell.angle_beta   90.00
_cell.angle_gamma   90.00
#
_symmetry.space_group_name_H-M   'P 1'
#
loop_
_entity.id
_entity.type
_entity.pdbx_description
1 polymer ?
#
loop_
_entity_poly.entity_id
_entity_poly.type
_entity_poly.pdbx_seq_one_letter_code
_entity_poly.pdbx_strand_id
1 'polypeptide(L)' 'MRFFGREKLSPLQTKDGKPTRFALTAAAWGEPVPKTEAAARKIAAKGHKLLDRYRKLKQAKPKSKKTR' A
#
# COMPACT_ATOMS: atom_id res chain seq x y z
N MET A 1 -0.29 2.27 4.27
CA MET A 1 -1.05 1.30 3.44
C MET A 1 -1.35 0.08 4.30
N ARG A 2 -2.61 -0.29 4.53
CA ARG A 2 -2.98 -1.28 5.56
C ARG A 2 -2.77 -2.75 5.16
N PHE A 3 -2.68 -3.06 3.86
CA PHE A 3 -2.67 -4.43 3.37
C PHE A 3 -1.27 -5.07 3.42
N PHE A 4 -0.27 -4.47 2.75
CA PHE A 4 1.12 -4.94 2.75
C PHE A 4 2.02 -4.24 3.80
N GLY A 5 1.49 -3.26 4.54
CA GLY A 5 2.25 -2.52 5.56
C GLY A 5 2.15 -3.11 6.97
N ARG A 6 1.61 -4.33 7.12
CA ARG A 6 1.48 -4.98 8.43
C ARG A 6 2.85 -5.44 8.94
N GLU A 7 2.99 -5.52 10.25
CA GLU A 7 4.22 -5.98 10.90
C GLU A 7 4.52 -7.43 10.51
N LYS A 8 3.52 -8.32 10.62
CA LYS A 8 3.56 -9.69 10.12
C LYS A 8 2.76 -9.80 8.82
N LEU A 9 3.41 -10.28 7.77
CA LEU A 9 2.78 -10.54 6.48
C LEU A 9 2.24 -11.97 6.43
N SER A 10 1.08 -12.15 5.80
CA SER A 10 0.64 -13.48 5.40
C SER A 10 1.57 -14.02 4.30
N PRO A 11 1.73 -15.34 4.19
CA PRO A 11 2.55 -15.95 3.15
C PRO A 11 2.17 -15.43 1.76
N LEU A 12 3.16 -15.02 0.99
CA LEU A 12 2.96 -14.51 -0.38
C LEU A 12 2.87 -15.63 -1.39
N GLN A 13 3.45 -16.79 -1.07
CA GLN A 13 3.42 -17.99 -1.89
C GLN A 13 2.87 -19.17 -1.09
N THR A 14 2.21 -20.08 -1.78
CA THR A 14 1.89 -21.42 -1.26
C THR A 14 3.17 -22.27 -1.24
N LYS A 15 3.09 -23.46 -0.61
CA LYS A 15 4.21 -24.41 -0.60
C LYS A 15 4.65 -24.82 -2.02
N ASP A 16 3.74 -24.77 -2.98
CA ASP A 16 3.98 -25.08 -4.39
C ASP A 16 4.48 -23.87 -5.21
N GLY A 17 4.80 -22.75 -4.56
CA GLY A 17 5.32 -21.54 -5.22
C GLY A 17 4.28 -20.66 -5.91
N LYS A 18 3.00 -21.03 -5.88
CA LYS A 18 1.90 -20.24 -6.47
C LYS A 18 1.59 -19.01 -5.60
N PRO A 19 1.25 -17.85 -6.19
CA PRO A 19 0.90 -16.67 -5.40
C PRO A 19 -0.37 -16.92 -4.58
N THR A 20 -0.35 -16.54 -3.31
CA THR A 20 -1.53 -16.64 -2.46
C THR A 20 -2.58 -15.60 -2.84
N ARG A 21 -3.83 -15.81 -2.42
CA ARG A 21 -4.88 -14.80 -2.55
C ARG A 21 -4.45 -13.44 -2.00
N PHE A 22 -3.66 -13.43 -0.92
CA PHE A 22 -3.10 -12.21 -0.35
C PHE A 22 -2.14 -11.50 -1.32
N ALA A 23 -1.20 -12.22 -1.94
CA ALA A 23 -0.32 -11.65 -2.96
C ALA A 23 -1.08 -11.15 -4.19
N LEU A 24 -2.10 -11.88 -4.64
CA LEU A 24 -2.93 -11.51 -5.80
C LEU A 24 -3.68 -10.19 -5.61
N THR A 25 -3.96 -9.80 -4.36
CA THR A 25 -4.59 -8.49 -4.10
C THR A 25 -3.77 -7.32 -4.63
N ALA A 26 -2.43 -7.44 -4.74
CA ALA A 26 -1.59 -6.39 -5.32
C ALA A 26 -2.01 -6.03 -6.76
N ALA A 27 -2.37 -7.04 -7.56
CA ALA A 27 -2.77 -6.84 -8.96
C ALA A 27 -4.06 -6.02 -9.09
N ALA A 28 -4.97 -6.11 -8.12
CA ALA A 28 -6.19 -5.31 -8.09
C ALA A 28 -5.91 -3.80 -7.96
N TRP A 29 -4.73 -3.43 -7.49
CA TRP A 29 -4.27 -2.04 -7.38
C TRP A 29 -3.32 -1.63 -8.52
N GLY A 30 -3.14 -2.48 -9.53
CA GLY A 30 -2.18 -2.26 -10.62
C GLY A 30 -0.71 -2.42 -10.21
N GLU A 31 -0.43 -2.99 -9.04
CA GLU A 31 0.92 -3.31 -8.59
C GLU A 31 1.26 -4.77 -8.96
N PRO A 32 2.54 -5.09 -9.25
CA PRO A 32 2.95 -6.46 -9.54
C PRO A 32 2.72 -7.38 -8.33
N VAL A 33 2.31 -8.63 -8.59
CA VAL A 33 2.10 -9.63 -7.55
C VAL A 33 3.42 -9.93 -6.84
N PRO A 34 3.55 -9.63 -5.53
CA PRO A 34 4.80 -9.81 -4.81
C PRO A 34 5.04 -11.30 -4.55
N LYS A 35 6.22 -11.80 -4.93
CA LYS A 35 6.67 -13.16 -4.63
C LYS A 35 7.46 -13.24 -3.31
N THR A 36 8.08 -12.13 -2.91
CA THR A 36 8.93 -12.04 -1.72
C THR A 36 8.45 -10.95 -0.77
N GLU A 37 8.75 -11.10 0.53
CA GLU A 37 8.39 -10.10 1.53
C GLU A 37 8.97 -8.73 1.21
N ALA A 38 10.21 -8.69 0.72
CA ALA A 38 10.84 -7.45 0.27
C ALA A 38 10.03 -6.74 -0.83
N ALA A 39 9.48 -7.48 -1.80
CA ALA A 39 8.61 -6.92 -2.82
C ALA A 39 7.29 -6.36 -2.22
N ALA A 40 6.67 -7.11 -1.31
CA ALA A 40 5.47 -6.63 -0.60
C ALA A 40 5.75 -5.34 0.21
N ARG A 41 6.92 -5.27 0.88
CA ARG A 41 7.35 -4.08 1.62
C ARG A 41 7.58 -2.88 0.71
N LYS A 42 8.11 -3.07 -0.50
CA LYS A 42 8.24 -2.00 -1.50
C LYS A 42 6.88 -1.41 -1.89
N ILE A 43 5.88 -2.27 -2.14
CA ILE A 43 4.51 -1.85 -2.43
C ILE A 43 3.94 -1.04 -1.25
N ALA A 44 4.13 -1.54 -0.02
CA ALA A 44 3.70 -0.82 1.18
C ALA A 44 4.34 0.57 1.28
N ALA A 45 5.66 0.66 1.10
CA ALA A 45 6.42 1.92 1.14
C ALA A 45 5.93 2.92 0.09
N LYS A 46 5.63 2.46 -1.14
CA LYS A 46 5.04 3.30 -2.19
C LYS A 46 3.68 3.85 -1.74
N GLY A 47 2.81 3.00 -1.19
CA GLY A 47 1.53 3.45 -0.65
C GLY A 47 1.65 4.41 0.53
N HIS A 48 2.65 4.25 1.40
CA HIS A 48 2.94 5.20 2.47
C HIS A 48 3.36 6.57 1.90
N LYS A 49 4.29 6.60 0.94
CA LYS A 49 4.71 7.84 0.27
C LYS A 49 3.54 8.59 -0.37
N LEU A 50 2.62 7.88 -1.03
CA LEU A 50 1.42 8.48 -1.63
C LEU A 50 0.51 9.10 -0.56
N LEU A 51 0.26 8.38 0.54
CA LEU A 51 -0.55 8.89 1.65
C LEU A 51 0.08 10.12 2.31
N ASP A 52 1.40 10.13 2.49
CA ASP A 52 2.09 11.27 3.10
C ASP A 52 2.05 12.49 2.19
N ARG A 53 2.22 12.31 0.87
CA ARG A 53 2.00 13.39 -0.11
C ARG A 53 0.58 13.93 -0.04
N TYR A 54 -0.42 13.05 -0.01
CA TYR A 54 -1.83 13.46 0.10
C TYR A 54 -2.10 14.24 1.39
N ARG A 55 -1.57 13.79 2.53
CA ARG A 55 -1.70 14.48 3.83
C ARG A 55 -1.10 15.88 3.79
N LYS A 56 0.11 16.02 3.22
CA LYS A 56 0.76 17.33 3.04
C LYS A 56 -0.07 18.27 2.18
N LEU A 57 -0.56 17.79 1.04
CA LEU A 57 -1.43 18.58 0.15
C LEU A 57 -2.74 19.00 0.84
N LYS A 58 -3.35 18.11 1.64
CA LYS A 58 -4.57 18.40 2.39
C LYS A 58 -4.35 19.46 3.49
N GLN A 59 -3.19 19.44 4.15
CA GLN A 59 -2.82 20.44 5.16
C GLN A 59 -2.46 21.79 4.54
N ALA A 60 -1.84 21.78 3.35
CA ALA A 60 -1.46 22.99 2.62
C ALA A 60 -2.65 23.71 1.97
N LYS A 61 -3.81 23.06 1.77
CA LYS A 61 -5.03 23.74 1.36
C LYS A 61 -5.53 24.61 2.53
N PRO A 62 -5.50 25.95 2.43
CA PRO A 62 -6.10 26.79 3.46
C PRO A 62 -7.58 26.44 3.52
N LYS A 63 -8.10 26.19 4.73
CA LYS A 63 -9.55 26.11 4.91
C LYS A 63 -10.10 27.46 4.48
N SER A 64 -10.84 27.50 3.38
CA SER A 64 -11.55 28.70 2.94
C SER A 64 -12.28 29.28 4.15
N LYS A 65 -11.87 30.47 4.60
CA LYS A 65 -12.56 31.18 5.68
C LYS A 65 -14.00 31.33 5.21
N LYS A 66 -14.93 30.68 5.92
CA LYS A 66 -16.36 30.87 5.72
C LYS A 66 -16.65 32.30 6.17
N THR A 67 -16.60 33.26 5.24
CA THR A 67 -17.01 34.64 5.48
C THR A 67 -18.45 34.59 5.97
N ARG A 68 -18.66 35.09 7.18
CA ARG A 68 -19.98 35.32 7.76
C ARG A 68 -20.63 36.51 7.09
#